data_AF-A0A699TDY4-F1
#
_entry.id   AF-A0A699TDY4-F1
#
_cell.length_a   1.000
_cell.length_b   1.000
_cell.length_c   1.000
_cell.angle_alpha   90.00
_cell.angle_beta   90.00
_cell.angle_gamma   90.00
#
_symmetry.space_group_name_H-M   'P 1'
#
loop_
_entity.id
_entity.type
_entity.pdbx_description
1 polymer ?
#
loop_
_entity_poly.entity_id
_entity_poly.type
_entity_poly.pdbx_seq_one_letter_code
_entity_poly.pdbx_strand_id
1 'polypeptide(L)'
;MLRSPELGPLAIQASINKTPYTITEDLVRSQLQLPDDGGIDDLPIAKIYSGMDNLGYVTEGQLTFFKNKFSPQWRFLVHTILHCLSTKSGSWDQFGSPLVVALIYLSDGRQFNWSSYIFKGM
;
A
#
# COMPACT_ATOMS: atom_id res chain seq x y z
N MET A 1 5.80 32.49 -7.00
CA MET A 1 5.37 31.18 -7.51
C MET A 1 6.55 30.22 -7.33
N LEU A 2 6.63 29.56 -6.18
CA LEU A 2 7.79 28.72 -5.82
C LEU A 2 7.64 27.37 -6.51
N ARG A 3 8.52 27.12 -7.48
CA ARG A 3 8.76 25.81 -8.07
C ARG A 3 9.31 24.91 -6.95
N SER A 4 8.55 23.89 -6.56
CA SER A 4 9.05 22.84 -5.66
C SER A 4 10.32 22.25 -6.29
N PRO A 5 11.41 22.04 -5.53
CA PRO A 5 12.58 21.35 -6.07
C PRO A 5 12.13 19.95 -6.45
N GLU A 6 12.50 19.50 -7.66
CA GLU A 6 12.33 18.12 -8.06
C GLU A 6 13.17 17.27 -7.11
N LEU A 7 12.49 16.67 -6.12
CA LEU A 7 13.07 15.67 -5.25
C LEU A 7 13.43 14.50 -6.16
N GLY A 8 14.73 14.21 -6.30
CA GLY A 8 15.17 12.99 -6.97
C GLY A 8 14.48 11.76 -6.37
N PRO A 9 14.52 10.60 -7.06
CA PRO A 9 13.83 9.40 -6.60
C PRO A 9 14.13 9.13 -5.13
N LEU A 10 13.07 8.94 -4.34
CA LEU A 10 13.16 8.70 -2.91
C LEU A 10 14.07 7.49 -2.67
N ALA A 11 15.06 7.65 -1.80
CA ALA A 11 16.09 6.63 -1.56
C ALA A 11 16.41 6.53 -0.07
N ILE A 12 16.48 5.29 0.44
CA ILE A 12 16.86 4.98 1.82
C ILE A 12 18.35 4.64 1.83
N GLN A 13 19.12 5.35 2.65
CA GLN A 13 20.53 5.06 2.86
C GLN A 13 20.69 4.15 4.07
N ALA A 14 21.36 3.02 3.87
CA ALA A 14 21.64 2.04 4.91
C ALA A 14 23.12 1.65 4.90
N SER A 15 23.59 1.02 5.97
CA SER A 15 24.92 0.41 5.99
C SER A 15 24.89 -0.98 6.62
N ILE A 16 25.53 -1.95 5.98
CA ILE A 16 25.70 -3.32 6.49
C ILE A 16 27.21 -3.57 6.59
N ASN A 17 27.71 -3.86 7.79
CA ASN A 17 29.15 -4.04 8.03
C ASN A 17 30.01 -2.90 7.48
N LYS A 18 29.59 -1.64 7.68
CA LYS A 18 30.21 -0.41 7.15
C LYS A 18 30.19 -0.28 5.62
N THR A 19 29.56 -1.20 4.90
CA THR A 19 29.31 -1.09 3.46
C THR A 19 28.02 -0.29 3.25
N PRO A 20 28.05 0.86 2.56
CA PRO A 20 26.85 1.64 2.30
C PRO A 20 25.98 0.99 1.22
N TYR A 21 24.67 1.09 1.40
CA TYR A 21 23.66 0.64 0.45
C TYR A 21 22.64 1.75 0.25
N THR A 22 22.22 1.93 -1.00
CA THR A 22 21.11 2.80 -1.35
C THR A 22 19.95 1.92 -1.80
N ILE A 23 18.85 1.97 -1.06
CA ILE A 23 17.62 1.25 -1.39
C ILE A 23 16.68 2.22 -2.08
N THR A 24 16.22 1.84 -3.26
CA THR A 24 15.21 2.58 -4.05
C THR A 24 14.01 1.67 -4.31
N GLU A 25 12.89 2.24 -4.71
CA GLU A 25 11.71 1.50 -5.16
C GLU A 25 12.07 0.48 -6.26
N ASP A 26 12.87 0.88 -7.25
CA ASP A 26 13.33 0.00 -8.33
C ASP A 26 14.17 -1.19 -7.83
N LEU A 27 14.98 -0.96 -6.79
CA LEU A 27 15.73 -2.05 -6.16
C LEU A 27 14.77 -3.01 -5.44
N VAL A 28 13.77 -2.51 -4.72
CA VAL A 28 12.73 -3.35 -4.09
C VAL A 28 11.99 -4.17 -5.14
N ARG A 29 11.54 -3.53 -6.23
CA ARG A 29 10.84 -4.21 -7.34
C ARG A 29 11.67 -5.33 -7.94
N SER A 30 12.93 -5.04 -8.29
CA SER A 30 13.81 -6.00 -8.95
C SER A 30 14.21 -7.16 -8.03
N GLN A 31 14.53 -6.90 -6.76
CA GLN A 31 14.93 -7.94 -5.81
C GLN A 31 13.76 -8.85 -5.40
N LEU A 32 12.55 -8.30 -5.25
CA LEU A 32 11.35 -9.06 -4.90
C LEU A 32 10.60 -9.62 -6.13
N GLN A 33 11.06 -9.31 -7.34
CA GLN A 33 10.46 -9.75 -8.61
C GLN A 33 8.98 -9.38 -8.72
N LEU A 34 8.63 -8.16 -8.31
CA LEU A 34 7.25 -7.67 -8.32
C LEU A 34 6.83 -7.26 -9.74
N PRO A 35 5.72 -7.81 -10.28
CA PRO A 35 5.24 -7.49 -11.62
C PRO A 35 4.34 -6.23 -11.61
N ASP A 36 4.86 -5.13 -11.07
CA ASP A 36 4.09 -3.93 -10.74
C ASP A 36 4.61 -2.65 -11.42
N ASP A 37 5.41 -2.80 -12.47
CA ASP A 37 5.85 -1.68 -13.30
C ASP A 37 4.65 -0.91 -13.85
N GLY A 38 4.67 0.42 -13.70
CA GLY A 38 3.54 1.29 -14.04
C GLY A 38 2.29 1.11 -13.17
N GLY A 39 2.36 0.35 -12.07
CA GLY A 39 1.27 0.19 -11.12
C GLY A 39 0.88 1.52 -10.46
N ILE A 40 -0.38 1.60 -10.01
CA ILE A 40 -0.90 2.79 -9.32
C ILE A 40 -0.94 2.49 -7.81
N ASP A 41 -0.57 3.46 -6.98
CA ASP A 41 -0.61 3.36 -5.51
C ASP A 41 -1.60 4.31 -4.83
N ASP A 42 -2.31 5.14 -5.61
CA ASP A 42 -3.32 6.07 -5.11
C ASP A 42 -4.64 6.01 -5.89
N LEU A 43 -5.70 6.54 -5.25
CA LEU A 43 -7.00 6.72 -5.87
C LEU A 43 -7.67 7.98 -5.30
N PRO A 44 -8.47 8.71 -6.10
CA PRO A 44 -9.36 9.71 -5.56
C PRO A 44 -10.32 9.12 -4.51
N ILE A 45 -10.63 9.87 -3.46
CA ILE A 45 -11.50 9.42 -2.35
C ILE A 45 -12.83 8.84 -2.85
N ALA A 46 -13.45 9.45 -3.86
CA ALA A 46 -14.68 8.95 -4.45
C ALA A 46 -14.53 7.53 -5.04
N LYS A 47 -13.37 7.23 -5.64
CA LYS A 47 -13.05 5.90 -6.18
C LYS A 47 -12.77 4.88 -5.08
N ILE A 48 -12.16 5.32 -3.98
CA ILE A 48 -11.99 4.49 -2.77
C ILE A 48 -13.36 4.05 -2.25
N TYR A 49 -14.30 4.97 -2.08
CA TYR A 49 -15.64 4.63 -1.58
C TYR A 49 -16.40 3.70 -2.53
N SER A 50 -16.42 3.99 -3.84
CA SER A 50 -17.09 3.10 -4.80
C SER A 50 -16.45 1.71 -4.88
N GLY A 51 -15.11 1.62 -4.81
CA GLY A 51 -14.41 0.34 -4.83
C GLY A 51 -14.68 -0.48 -3.56
N MET A 52 -14.73 0.17 -2.40
CA MET A 52 -15.08 -0.48 -1.14
C MET A 52 -16.53 -1.00 -1.13
N ASP A 53 -17.47 -0.24 -1.70
CA ASP A 53 -18.86 -0.69 -1.89
C ASP A 53 -18.93 -1.96 -2.75
N ASN A 54 -18.17 -2.01 -3.85
CA ASN A 54 -18.06 -3.22 -4.71
C ASN A 54 -17.47 -4.43 -3.97
N LEU A 55 -16.62 -4.20 -2.96
CA LEU A 55 -16.06 -5.25 -2.10
C LEU A 55 -17.04 -5.69 -0.99
N GLY A 56 -18.24 -5.10 -0.93
CA GLY A 56 -19.24 -5.36 0.09
C GLY A 56 -18.93 -4.69 1.44
N TYR A 57 -18.17 -3.60 1.43
CA TYR A 57 -17.84 -2.84 2.63
C TYR A 57 -18.65 -1.54 2.70
N VAL A 58 -19.42 -1.38 3.78
CA VAL A 58 -20.20 -0.15 4.02
C VAL A 58 -19.27 0.95 4.55
N THR A 59 -19.08 2.01 3.76
CA THR A 59 -18.23 3.15 4.11
C THR A 59 -19.01 4.22 4.89
N GLU A 60 -18.45 4.71 6.00
CA GLU A 60 -19.09 5.71 6.89
C GLU A 60 -18.48 7.12 6.72
N GLY A 61 -17.92 7.42 5.55
CA GLY A 61 -17.31 8.72 5.25
C GLY A 61 -15.95 8.97 5.91
N GLN A 62 -15.35 7.95 6.54
CA GLN A 62 -14.01 7.98 7.11
C GLN A 62 -13.02 7.19 6.24
N LEU A 63 -11.76 7.61 6.24
CA LEU A 63 -10.64 6.92 5.57
C LEU A 63 -9.88 5.95 6.50
N THR A 64 -10.45 5.69 7.68
CA THR A 64 -10.02 4.61 8.57
C THR A 64 -11.02 3.48 8.44
N PHE A 65 -10.52 2.31 8.07
CA PHE A 65 -11.33 1.13 7.76
C PHE A 65 -11.07 0.04 8.79
N PHE A 66 -12.07 -0.80 9.04
CA PHE A 66 -12.03 -1.85 10.07
C PHE A 66 -12.29 -3.21 9.46
N LYS A 67 -11.36 -4.16 9.63
CA LYS A 67 -11.46 -5.47 8.98
C LYS A 67 -12.65 -6.31 9.46
N ASN A 68 -13.20 -6.00 10.64
CA ASN A 68 -14.38 -6.69 11.17
C ASN A 68 -15.69 -6.37 10.42
N LYS A 69 -15.71 -5.30 9.61
CA LYS A 69 -16.85 -4.94 8.75
C LYS A 69 -16.85 -5.68 7.41
N PHE A 70 -15.76 -6.39 7.07
CA PHE A 70 -15.70 -7.24 5.88
C PHE A 70 -16.35 -8.61 6.09
N SER A 71 -16.71 -9.26 4.98
CA SER A 71 -16.99 -10.69 4.97
C SER A 71 -15.77 -11.51 5.44
N PRO A 72 -15.95 -12.75 5.94
CA PRO A 72 -14.87 -13.56 6.48
C PRO A 72 -13.66 -13.73 5.54
N GLN A 73 -13.90 -13.92 4.23
CA GLN A 73 -12.85 -14.05 3.22
C GLN A 73 -12.03 -12.77 3.05
N TRP A 74 -12.67 -11.61 2.88
CA TRP A 74 -11.98 -10.32 2.77
C TRP A 74 -11.25 -9.97 4.07
N ARG A 75 -11.85 -10.26 5.21
CA ARG A 75 -11.23 -10.05 6.52
C ARG A 75 -9.95 -10.87 6.69
N PHE A 76 -9.95 -12.12 6.25
CA PHE A 76 -8.76 -12.98 6.30
C PHE A 76 -7.65 -12.42 5.39
N LEU A 77 -7.98 -12.02 4.16
CA LEU A 77 -7.02 -11.42 3.23
C LEU A 77 -6.39 -10.14 3.81
N VAL A 78 -7.22 -9.20 4.30
CA VAL A 78 -6.77 -7.95 4.93
C VAL A 78 -5.84 -8.24 6.11
N HIS A 79 -6.20 -9.22 6.94
CA HIS A 79 -5.39 -9.60 8.09
C HIS A 79 -4.02 -10.14 7.69
N THR A 80 -3.94 -10.99 6.66
CA THR A 80 -2.69 -11.52 6.14
C THR A 80 -1.80 -10.42 5.58
N ILE A 81 -2.35 -9.52 4.74
CA ILE A 81 -1.56 -8.42 4.16
C ILE A 81 -1.05 -7.48 5.26
N LEU A 82 -1.90 -7.14 6.24
CA LEU A 82 -1.47 -6.35 7.39
C LEU A 82 -0.35 -7.03 8.16
N HIS A 83 -0.45 -8.33 8.43
CA HIS A 83 0.60 -9.05 9.16
C HIS A 83 1.94 -9.10 8.41
N CYS A 84 1.90 -9.21 7.09
CA CYS A 84 3.11 -9.34 6.30
C CYS A 84 3.78 -7.99 6.01
N LEU A 85 2.99 -6.95 5.74
CA LEU A 85 3.48 -5.71 5.11
C LEU A 85 3.22 -4.44 5.92
N SER A 86 2.48 -4.50 7.03
CA SER A 86 2.21 -3.31 7.83
C SER A 86 3.35 -3.00 8.80
N THR A 87 3.67 -1.72 8.94
CA THR A 87 4.56 -1.21 10.02
C THR A 87 3.88 -1.17 11.39
N LYS A 88 2.59 -1.51 11.45
CA LYS A 88 1.83 -1.46 12.70
C LYS A 88 2.34 -2.48 13.71
N SER A 89 2.54 -2.00 14.94
CA SER A 89 2.76 -2.84 16.13
C SER A 89 1.47 -3.05 16.96
N GLY A 90 0.34 -2.45 16.55
CA GLY A 90 -0.94 -2.53 17.25
C GLY A 90 -2.12 -2.08 16.37
N SER A 91 -3.34 -2.15 16.91
CA SER A 91 -4.60 -1.89 16.17
C SER A 91 -4.68 -2.67 14.86
N TRP A 92 -4.55 -4.00 14.98
CA TRP A 92 -4.68 -4.96 13.88
C TRP A 92 -6.08 -5.05 13.29
N ASP A 93 -7.04 -4.37 13.90
CA ASP A 93 -8.42 -4.21 13.45
C ASP A 93 -8.56 -3.10 12.40
N GLN A 94 -7.70 -2.09 12.43
CA GLN A 94 -7.77 -0.92 11.56
C GLN A 94 -6.77 -0.97 10.41
N PHE A 95 -7.12 -0.34 9.29
CA PHE A 95 -6.23 -0.11 8.15
C PHE A 95 -6.61 1.18 7.42
N GLY A 96 -5.66 1.73 6.66
CA GLY A 96 -5.80 3.01 5.96
C GLY A 96 -5.92 2.86 4.44
N SER A 97 -6.04 4.00 3.77
CA SER A 97 -6.27 4.11 2.32
C SER A 97 -5.30 3.33 1.43
N PRO A 98 -3.98 3.26 1.67
CA PRO A 98 -3.07 2.53 0.79
C PRO A 98 -3.41 1.03 0.67
N LEU A 99 -3.78 0.40 1.78
CA LEU A 99 -4.21 -1.01 1.75
C LEU A 99 -5.57 -1.16 1.06
N VAL A 100 -6.48 -0.18 1.22
CA VAL A 100 -7.75 -0.17 0.48
C VAL A 100 -7.53 -0.08 -1.02
N VAL A 101 -6.63 0.80 -1.47
CA VAL A 101 -6.30 0.91 -2.89
C VAL A 101 -5.76 -0.43 -3.40
N ALA A 102 -4.85 -1.07 -2.67
CA ALA A 102 -4.35 -2.39 -3.01
C ALA A 102 -5.49 -3.43 -3.14
N LEU A 103 -6.45 -3.45 -2.21
CA LEU A 103 -7.60 -4.37 -2.26
C LEU A 103 -8.48 -4.15 -3.50
N ILE A 104 -8.75 -2.88 -3.85
CA ILE A 104 -9.55 -2.52 -5.03
C ILE A 104 -8.84 -2.95 -6.32
N TYR A 105 -7.54 -2.71 -6.43
CA TYR A 105 -6.78 -3.12 -7.61
C TYR A 105 -6.67 -4.64 -7.72
N LEU A 106 -6.48 -5.33 -6.58
CA LEU A 106 -6.51 -6.79 -6.53
C LEU A 106 -7.87 -7.35 -6.97
N SER A 107 -8.99 -6.75 -6.55
CA SER A 107 -10.32 -7.21 -6.98
C SER A 107 -10.61 -6.94 -8.45
N ASP A 108 -10.09 -5.83 -8.98
CA ASP A 108 -10.27 -5.43 -10.38
C ASP A 108 -9.31 -6.17 -11.34
N GLY A 109 -8.39 -7.00 -10.82
CA GLY A 109 -7.35 -7.66 -11.62
C GLY A 109 -6.35 -6.67 -12.24
N ARG A 110 -6.16 -5.51 -11.61
CA ARG A 110 -5.25 -4.45 -12.06
C ARG A 110 -3.95 -4.46 -11.25
N GLN A 111 -2.90 -3.88 -11.83
CA GLN A 111 -1.60 -3.76 -11.17
C GLN A 111 -1.60 -2.62 -10.15
N PHE A 112 -1.38 -2.98 -8.90
CA PHE A 112 -1.04 -2.05 -7.81
C PHE A 112 0.47 -1.96 -7.65
N ASN A 113 1.01 -0.78 -7.36
CA ASN A 113 2.45 -0.60 -7.13
C ASN A 113 2.86 -1.07 -5.72
N TRP A 114 3.19 -2.36 -5.62
CA TRP A 114 3.62 -3.03 -4.38
C TRP A 114 5.01 -2.58 -3.92
N SER A 115 5.91 -2.32 -4.85
CA SER A 115 7.26 -1.86 -4.60
C SER A 115 7.25 -0.48 -3.92
N SER A 116 6.44 0.46 -4.41
CA SER A 116 6.19 1.74 -3.75
C SER A 116 5.58 1.55 -2.35
N TYR A 117 4.57 0.67 -2.22
CA TYR A 117 3.92 0.40 -0.94
C TYR A 117 4.89 -0.14 0.13
N ILE A 118 5.71 -1.13 -0.24
CA ILE A 118 6.74 -1.72 0.63
C ILE A 118 7.80 -0.67 0.95
N PHE A 119 8.31 0.02 -0.06
CA PHE A 119 9.39 1.00 0.11
C PHE A 119 8.99 2.16 1.03
N LYS A 120 7.74 2.67 0.91
CA LYS A 120 7.19 3.72 1.80
C LYS A 120 6.91 3.20 3.21
N GLY A 121 6.73 1.89 3.37
CA GLY A 121 6.51 1.22 4.65
C GLY A 121 7.80 0.74 5.33
N MET A 122 8.98 0.96 4.74
CA MET A 122 10.26 0.62 5.36
C MET A 122 10.77 1.68 6.34
#